data_AF-A0A7S0E0H1-F1
#
_entry.id   AF-A0A7S0E0H1-F1
#
_cell.length_a   1.000
_cell.length_b   1.000
_cell.length_c   1.000
_cell.angle_alpha   90.00
_cell.angle_beta   90.00
_cell.angle_gamma   90.00
#
_symmetry.space_group_name_H-M   'P 1'
#
loop_
_entity.id
_entity.type
_entity.pdbx_description
1 polymer ?
#
loop_
_entity_poly.entity_id
_entity_poly.type
_entity_poly.pdbx_seq_one_letter_code
_entity_poly.pdbx_strand_id
1 'polypeptide(L)'
;MQQSDNQSEGSLSSKQLNYIRDTFAAVSSISGHINRDQFEEVFLKLQLKPTLEQIDELWQKMDTTNCGQVDIKDFTRVCGELLIATSFHREGLTYCNATEMADFKRIFGTQIPPWLESDDWPLQTESLGTQLRINCLQTRLSGTGELFKMLIEKLSHLEVCRSSLMHEVEALKPSQERVVEIESELRKEREKTKLLESENESLVQDLNVLRRMVVELGGDESSLPQKRSAFTKEQEHILHELQEQVRELSMPDERYCRLEERVEQLTRTNAELIEKCEASESLLQSVLQVNQYLVARQDDHLKRLQETQSKLVESELECSRVKHEQILSSKWSQELVNFLDLAAELLSSKFGSAEGGAVGAEQWVRDEEETNGDSAGA
;
A
#
# COMPACT_ATOMS: atom_id res chain seq x y z
N MET A 1 24.59 -44.82 16.21
CA MET A 1 24.96 -43.51 16.81
C MET A 1 26.02 -42.93 15.90
N GLN A 2 25.91 -41.75 15.28
CA GLN A 2 24.94 -40.67 15.33
C GLN A 2 25.07 -39.91 14.00
N GLN A 3 23.92 -39.45 13.50
CA GLN A 3 23.66 -38.24 12.72
C GLN A 3 24.51 -37.91 11.48
N SER A 4 23.90 -38.17 10.32
CA SER A 4 24.12 -37.45 9.08
C SER A 4 22.78 -36.89 8.59
N ASP A 5 22.28 -35.86 9.25
CA ASP A 5 21.18 -35.00 8.75
C ASP A 5 21.83 -33.79 8.06
N ASN A 6 22.09 -33.93 6.77
CA ASN A 6 22.54 -32.83 5.92
C ASN A 6 21.29 -32.05 5.48
N GLN A 7 20.97 -30.98 6.22
CA GLN A 7 19.96 -30.00 5.83
C GLN A 7 20.40 -29.31 4.54
N SER A 8 19.66 -29.58 3.46
CA SER A 8 19.64 -28.75 2.26
C SER A 8 18.90 -27.44 2.59
N GLU A 9 19.55 -26.51 3.29
CA GLU A 9 19.09 -25.13 3.36
C GLU A 9 19.05 -24.57 1.93
N GLY A 10 17.86 -24.19 1.48
CA GLY A 10 17.61 -23.68 0.14
C GLY A 10 18.41 -22.41 -0.10
N SER A 11 19.53 -22.54 -0.81
CA SER A 11 20.35 -21.40 -1.19
C SER A 11 19.51 -20.44 -2.04
N LEU A 12 19.36 -19.22 -1.56
CA LEU A 12 18.60 -18.17 -2.25
C LEU A 12 19.20 -17.92 -3.65
N SER A 13 18.33 -17.71 -4.64
CA SER A 13 18.74 -17.32 -5.98
C SER A 13 19.52 -16.00 -5.93
N SER A 14 20.52 -15.84 -6.80
CA SER A 14 21.28 -14.59 -6.92
C SER A 14 20.38 -13.36 -7.15
N LYS A 15 19.24 -13.53 -7.84
CA LYS A 15 18.25 -12.46 -8.04
C LYS A 15 17.56 -12.07 -6.73
N GLN A 16 17.21 -13.05 -5.90
CA GLN A 16 16.59 -12.83 -4.59
C GLN A 16 17.56 -12.16 -3.63
N LEU A 17 18.82 -12.61 -3.59
CA LEU A 17 19.87 -11.98 -2.79
C LEU A 17 20.12 -10.53 -3.22
N ASN A 18 20.15 -10.25 -4.51
CA ASN A 18 20.29 -8.87 -4.99
C ASN A 18 19.09 -8.01 -4.59
N TYR A 19 17.86 -8.53 -4.73
CA TYR A 19 16.66 -7.81 -4.29
C TYR A 19 16.68 -7.46 -2.79
N ILE A 20 17.08 -8.40 -1.93
CA ILE A 20 17.23 -8.17 -0.49
C ILE A 20 18.31 -7.11 -0.22
N ARG A 21 19.44 -7.19 -0.93
CA ARG A 21 20.55 -6.21 -0.80
C ARG A 21 20.13 -4.82 -1.24
N ASP A 22 19.41 -4.70 -2.35
CA ASP A 22 18.95 -3.42 -2.88
C ASP A 22 17.90 -2.79 -1.95
N THR A 23 17.00 -3.61 -1.40
CA THR A 23 16.02 -3.17 -0.39
C THR A 23 16.71 -2.67 0.88
N PHE A 24 17.72 -3.40 1.37
CA PHE A 24 18.53 -2.99 2.52
C PHE A 24 19.32 -1.71 2.23
N ALA A 25 19.93 -1.60 1.05
CA ALA A 25 20.70 -0.42 0.65
C ALA A 25 19.83 0.83 0.52
N ALA A 26 18.56 0.67 0.14
CA ALA A 26 17.62 1.78 -0.01
C ALA A 26 17.17 2.44 1.31
N VAL A 27 17.41 1.79 2.45
CA VAL A 27 17.08 2.32 3.80
C VAL A 27 18.29 2.42 4.73
N SER A 28 19.37 1.71 4.43
CA SER A 28 20.55 1.71 5.29
C SER A 28 21.29 3.03 5.20
N SER A 29 21.88 3.40 6.34
CA SER A 29 22.77 4.55 6.40
C SER A 29 24.10 4.23 5.71
N ILE A 30 24.90 5.27 5.44
CA ILE A 30 26.23 5.14 4.80
C ILE A 30 27.16 4.18 5.58
N SER A 31 26.89 3.93 6.87
CA SER A 31 27.63 2.98 7.70
C SER A 31 27.37 1.50 7.37
N GLY A 32 26.36 1.18 6.56
CA GLY A 32 25.97 -0.19 6.26
C GLY A 32 25.09 -0.85 7.35
N HIS A 33 24.55 -0.04 8.26
CA HIS A 33 23.62 -0.48 9.30
C HIS A 33 22.27 0.24 9.16
N ILE A 34 21.21 -0.45 9.59
CA ILE A 34 19.87 0.11 9.76
C ILE A 34 19.57 0.28 11.25
N ASN A 35 18.96 1.40 11.61
CA ASN A 35 18.33 1.59 12.92
C ASN A 35 16.84 1.20 12.86
N ARG A 36 16.16 1.24 14.01
CA ARG A 36 14.77 0.80 14.14
C ARG A 36 13.80 1.59 13.26
N ASP A 37 13.97 2.90 13.20
CA ASP A 37 13.09 3.79 12.42
C ASP A 37 13.25 3.54 10.91
N GLN A 38 14.50 3.32 10.46
CA GLN A 38 14.79 2.93 9.07
C GLN A 38 14.24 1.55 8.72
N PHE A 39 14.20 0.63 9.69
CA PHE A 39 13.60 -0.69 9.50
C PHE A 39 12.09 -0.61 9.30
N GLU A 40 11.39 0.28 10.01
CA GLU A 40 9.95 0.53 9.77
C GLU A 40 9.70 1.09 8.36
N GLU A 41 10.60 1.95 7.87
CA GLU A 41 10.52 2.51 6.51
C GLU A 41 10.57 1.43 5.41
N VAL A 42 11.27 0.31 5.65
CA VAL A 42 11.31 -0.83 4.72
C VAL A 42 9.91 -1.36 4.46
N PHE A 43 9.12 -1.58 5.52
CA PHE A 43 7.76 -2.11 5.37
C PHE A 43 6.83 -1.13 4.69
N LEU A 44 6.98 0.17 4.98
CA LEU A 44 6.22 1.22 4.29
C LEU A 44 6.52 1.25 2.79
N LYS A 45 7.80 1.13 2.39
CA LYS A 45 8.18 1.05 0.96
C LYS A 45 7.61 -0.18 0.27
N LEU A 46 7.51 -1.30 0.99
CA LEU A 46 6.92 -2.54 0.49
C LEU A 46 5.39 -2.57 0.58
N GLN A 47 4.77 -1.46 1.04
CA GLN A 47 3.33 -1.34 1.25
C GLN A 47 2.77 -2.38 2.24
N LEU A 48 3.62 -2.92 3.11
CA LEU A 48 3.24 -3.79 4.21
C LEU A 48 2.91 -2.90 5.41
N LYS A 49 1.83 -3.24 6.12
CA LYS A 49 1.41 -2.54 7.34
C LYS A 49 1.46 -3.50 8.54
N PRO A 50 2.66 -3.96 8.95
CA PRO A 50 2.78 -4.76 10.16
C PRO A 50 2.35 -3.93 11.39
N THR A 51 1.88 -4.61 12.43
CA THR A 51 1.60 -3.95 13.71
C THR A 51 2.92 -3.58 14.41
N LEU A 52 2.87 -2.60 15.31
CA LEU A 52 4.05 -2.20 16.10
C LEU A 52 4.66 -3.39 16.86
N GLU A 53 3.82 -4.28 17.40
CA GLU A 53 4.25 -5.51 18.09
C GLU A 53 5.03 -6.45 17.14
N GLN A 54 4.58 -6.60 15.89
CA GLN A 54 5.28 -7.42 14.90
C GLN A 54 6.63 -6.81 14.50
N ILE A 55 6.70 -5.49 14.37
CA ILE A 55 7.97 -4.78 14.13
C ILE A 55 8.91 -4.99 15.31
N ASP A 56 8.40 -4.89 16.54
CA ASP A 56 9.14 -5.16 17.78
C ASP A 56 9.73 -6.57 17.83
N GLU A 57 8.91 -7.58 17.54
CA GLU A 57 9.33 -8.99 17.53
C GLU A 57 10.40 -9.26 16.46
N LEU A 58 10.23 -8.72 15.26
CA LEU A 58 11.21 -8.86 14.18
C LEU A 58 12.51 -8.14 14.51
N TRP A 59 12.42 -6.94 15.09
CA TRP A 59 13.57 -6.16 15.51
C TRP A 59 14.40 -6.90 16.57
N GLN A 60 13.74 -7.45 17.61
CA GLN A 60 14.42 -8.22 18.65
C GLN A 60 15.12 -9.48 18.12
N LYS A 61 14.58 -10.11 17.06
CA LYS A 61 15.22 -11.27 16.42
C LYS A 61 16.47 -10.91 15.63
N MET A 62 16.51 -9.71 15.03
CA MET A 62 17.65 -9.24 14.24
C MET A 62 18.75 -8.65 15.12
N ASP A 63 18.41 -7.75 16.05
CA ASP A 63 19.37 -7.09 16.95
C ASP A 63 19.77 -8.00 18.12
N THR A 64 20.34 -9.16 17.80
CA THR A 64 20.78 -10.15 18.79
C THR A 64 21.84 -9.61 19.74
N THR A 65 22.55 -8.55 19.33
CA THR A 65 23.59 -7.88 20.12
C THR A 65 23.06 -6.75 20.99
N ASN A 66 21.77 -6.38 20.87
CA ASN A 66 21.15 -5.24 21.53
C ASN A 66 21.94 -3.93 21.36
N CYS A 67 22.54 -3.73 20.18
CA CYS A 67 23.31 -2.52 19.88
C CYS A 67 22.46 -1.40 19.25
N GLY A 68 21.17 -1.67 18.99
CA GLY A 68 20.25 -0.75 18.32
C GLY A 68 20.52 -0.62 16.82
N GLN A 69 21.36 -1.49 16.26
CA GLN A 69 21.75 -1.48 14.85
C GLN A 69 21.71 -2.90 14.30
N VAL A 70 21.24 -3.04 13.07
CA VAL A 70 21.18 -4.33 12.37
C VAL A 70 22.04 -4.26 11.11
N ASP A 71 22.87 -5.29 10.91
CA ASP A 71 23.67 -5.44 9.69
C ASP A 71 22.89 -6.19 8.59
N ILE A 72 23.45 -6.21 7.39
CA ILE A 72 22.81 -6.89 6.26
C ILE A 72 22.66 -8.40 6.46
N LYS A 73 23.52 -9.04 7.26
CA LYS A 73 23.48 -10.49 7.48
C LYS A 73 22.30 -10.83 8.38
N ASP A 74 22.11 -10.10 9.47
CA ASP A 74 20.98 -10.26 10.38
C ASP A 74 19.67 -9.91 9.69
N PHE A 75 19.64 -8.83 8.91
CA PHE A 75 18.48 -8.48 8.10
C PHE A 75 18.12 -9.58 7.08
N THR A 76 19.10 -10.08 6.33
CA THR A 76 18.88 -11.16 5.35
C THR A 76 18.40 -12.44 6.02
N ARG A 77 18.95 -12.77 7.19
CA ARG A 77 18.59 -13.97 7.97
C ARG A 77 17.14 -13.95 8.44
N VAL A 78 16.63 -12.81 8.91
CA VAL A 78 15.28 -12.72 9.50
C VAL A 78 14.23 -12.31 8.47
N CYS A 79 14.55 -11.34 7.61
CA CYS A 79 13.59 -10.78 6.67
C CYS A 79 13.70 -11.36 5.25
N GLY A 80 14.78 -12.07 4.92
CA GLY A 80 15.03 -12.53 3.56
C GLY A 80 13.88 -13.37 2.99
N GLU A 81 13.38 -14.34 3.76
CA GLU A 81 12.26 -15.19 3.32
C GLU A 81 10.96 -14.39 3.16
N LEU A 82 10.66 -13.48 4.10
CA LEU A 82 9.48 -12.63 4.05
C LEU A 82 9.50 -11.73 2.80
N LEU A 83 10.63 -11.07 2.54
CA LEU A 83 10.84 -10.18 1.39
C LEU A 83 10.74 -10.94 0.07
N ILE A 84 11.23 -12.18 0.04
CA ILE A 84 11.12 -13.02 -1.14
C ILE A 84 9.67 -13.43 -1.36
N ALA A 85 8.98 -13.88 -0.31
CA ALA A 85 7.58 -14.30 -0.41
C ALA A 85 6.66 -13.17 -0.89
N THR A 86 6.93 -11.94 -0.45
CA THR A 86 6.13 -10.78 -0.87
C THR A 86 6.40 -10.37 -2.32
N SER A 87 7.66 -10.46 -2.77
CA SER A 87 8.12 -9.80 -4.00
C SER A 87 8.25 -10.76 -5.18
N PHE A 88 8.53 -12.02 -4.89
CA PHE A 88 8.56 -13.11 -5.85
C PHE A 88 7.38 -14.02 -5.52
N HIS A 89 6.19 -13.61 -5.95
CA HIS A 89 5.07 -14.55 -6.03
C HIS A 89 5.57 -15.78 -6.81
N ARG A 90 5.60 -16.92 -6.14
CA ARG A 90 6.25 -18.14 -6.60
C ARG A 90 5.50 -18.65 -7.82
N GLU A 91 5.88 -18.18 -9.01
CA GLU A 91 5.42 -18.72 -10.28
C GLU A 91 5.83 -20.20 -10.34
N GLY A 92 4.90 -21.10 -10.00
CA GLY A 92 4.99 -22.51 -10.35
C GLY A 92 5.35 -23.53 -9.26
N LEU A 93 5.19 -23.24 -7.97
CA LEU A 93 5.22 -24.31 -6.95
C LEU A 93 3.91 -24.37 -6.17
N THR A 94 3.04 -25.27 -6.61
CA THR A 94 2.05 -25.91 -5.75
C THR A 94 2.79 -26.60 -4.60
N TYR A 95 2.23 -26.52 -3.41
CA TYR A 95 2.80 -26.94 -2.12
C TYR A 95 3.72 -25.91 -1.45
N CYS A 96 3.09 -24.96 -0.75
CA CYS A 96 3.60 -24.52 0.56
C CYS A 96 3.32 -25.64 1.56
N ASN A 97 4.31 -26.00 2.36
CA ASN A 97 4.16 -27.02 3.40
C ASN A 97 3.14 -26.48 4.41
N ALA A 98 2.25 -27.32 4.95
CA ALA A 98 1.18 -26.88 5.86
C ALA A 98 1.70 -26.05 7.06
N THR A 99 2.96 -26.23 7.44
CA THR A 99 3.67 -25.47 8.48
C THR A 99 3.97 -24.02 8.08
N GLU A 100 4.37 -23.77 6.84
CA GLU A 100 4.71 -22.41 6.34
C GLU A 100 3.45 -21.56 6.15
N MET A 101 2.36 -22.18 5.69
CA MET A 101 1.04 -21.53 5.62
C MET A 101 0.46 -21.27 7.03
N ALA A 102 0.81 -22.10 8.03
CA ALA A 102 0.41 -21.87 9.41
C ALA A 102 1.14 -20.65 10.01
N ASP A 103 2.42 -20.47 9.71
CA ASP A 103 3.17 -19.28 10.14
C ASP A 103 2.71 -18.01 9.41
N PHE A 104 2.33 -18.11 8.13
CA PHE A 104 1.72 -17.00 7.39
C PHE A 104 0.32 -16.65 7.94
N LYS A 105 -0.54 -17.66 8.21
CA LYS A 105 -1.85 -17.49 8.87
C LYS A 105 -1.72 -16.94 10.30
N ARG A 106 -0.63 -17.26 11.00
CA ARG A 106 -0.29 -16.73 12.33
C ARG A 106 0.11 -15.25 12.27
N ILE A 107 0.79 -14.81 11.21
CA ILE A 107 1.23 -13.42 11.04
C ILE A 107 0.10 -12.51 10.53
N PHE A 108 -0.81 -13.01 9.67
CA PHE A 108 -1.80 -12.17 8.98
C PHE A 108 -3.26 -12.34 9.42
N GLY A 109 -3.55 -13.23 10.37
CA GLY A 109 -4.89 -13.41 10.91
C GLY A 109 -5.86 -14.19 10.00
N THR A 110 -6.98 -14.62 10.57
CA THR A 110 -7.82 -15.76 10.10
C THR A 110 -8.87 -15.45 9.03
N GLN A 111 -8.87 -14.29 8.39
CA GLN A 111 -9.90 -13.95 7.39
C GLN A 111 -9.34 -13.96 5.96
N ILE A 112 -9.02 -15.17 5.50
CA ILE A 112 -8.94 -15.45 4.06
C ILE A 112 -10.34 -15.93 3.64
N PRO A 113 -11.01 -15.29 2.66
CA PRO A 113 -12.34 -15.70 2.24
C PRO A 113 -12.37 -17.15 1.70
N PRO A 114 -13.40 -17.97 2.01
CA PRO A 114 -13.47 -19.39 1.66
C PRO A 114 -13.37 -19.72 0.16
N TRP A 115 -13.68 -18.77 -0.70
CA TRP A 115 -13.59 -18.94 -2.16
C TRP A 115 -12.15 -18.88 -2.70
N LEU A 116 -11.18 -18.46 -1.87
CA LEU A 116 -9.76 -18.50 -2.21
C LEU A 116 -9.14 -19.90 -1.96
N GLU A 117 -9.88 -20.83 -1.35
CA GLU A 117 -9.45 -22.20 -1.04
C GLU A 117 -9.92 -23.24 -2.09
N SER A 118 -10.52 -22.82 -3.21
CA SER A 118 -11.03 -23.73 -4.23
C SER A 118 -10.04 -23.90 -5.40
N ASP A 119 -9.54 -25.12 -5.58
CA ASP A 119 -8.46 -25.50 -6.50
C ASP A 119 -8.81 -25.54 -8.00
N ASP A 120 -10.05 -25.28 -8.39
CA ASP A 120 -10.55 -25.59 -9.75
C ASP A 120 -10.65 -24.39 -10.73
N TRP A 121 -9.93 -23.28 -10.50
CA TRP A 121 -10.11 -22.08 -11.33
C TRP A 121 -9.05 -21.89 -12.45
N PRO A 122 -9.43 -21.77 -13.74
CA PRO A 122 -8.47 -21.58 -14.81
C PRO A 122 -8.03 -20.11 -14.92
N LEU A 123 -6.71 -19.91 -14.87
CA LEU A 123 -6.03 -18.62 -14.98
C LEU A 123 -5.79 -18.23 -16.45
N GLN A 124 -6.27 -17.06 -16.87
CA GLN A 124 -5.58 -16.24 -17.88
C GLN A 124 -5.69 -14.74 -17.55
N THR A 125 -4.48 -14.17 -17.39
CA THR A 125 -4.00 -12.80 -17.67
C THR A 125 -4.76 -11.57 -17.14
N GLU A 126 -3.98 -10.71 -16.48
CA GLU A 126 -4.03 -9.26 -16.13
C GLU A 126 -5.33 -8.44 -16.20
N SER A 127 -6.38 -8.83 -16.93
CA SER A 127 -7.72 -8.24 -16.83
C SER A 127 -8.54 -8.81 -15.67
N LEU A 128 -8.15 -9.97 -15.12
CA LEU A 128 -9.00 -10.74 -14.20
C LEU A 128 -9.24 -10.05 -12.85
N GLY A 129 -8.27 -9.32 -12.30
CA GLY A 129 -8.45 -8.56 -11.05
C GLY A 129 -9.45 -7.41 -11.20
N THR A 130 -9.42 -6.74 -12.36
CA THR A 130 -10.37 -5.71 -12.76
C THR A 130 -11.74 -6.32 -13.04
N GLN A 131 -11.78 -7.46 -13.73
CA GLN A 131 -13.00 -8.21 -14.02
C GLN A 131 -13.66 -8.76 -12.74
N LEU A 132 -12.87 -9.20 -11.75
CA LEU A 132 -13.33 -9.64 -10.44
C LEU A 132 -13.89 -8.47 -9.62
N ARG A 133 -13.25 -7.31 -9.63
CA ARG A 133 -13.82 -6.08 -9.02
C ARG A 133 -15.13 -5.67 -9.70
N ILE A 134 -15.20 -5.71 -11.03
CA ILE A 134 -16.42 -5.39 -11.79
C ILE A 134 -17.54 -6.39 -11.49
N ASN A 135 -17.25 -7.70 -11.48
CA ASN A 135 -18.25 -8.75 -11.21
C ASN A 135 -18.72 -8.77 -9.75
N CYS A 136 -17.82 -8.52 -8.78
CA CYS A 136 -18.19 -8.37 -7.37
C CYS A 136 -19.05 -7.11 -7.13
N LEU A 137 -18.79 -6.03 -7.86
CA LEU A 137 -19.64 -4.84 -7.81
C LEU A 137 -20.99 -5.04 -8.51
N GLN A 138 -21.02 -5.76 -9.65
CA GLN A 138 -22.26 -6.13 -10.37
C GLN A 138 -23.21 -6.97 -9.51
N THR A 139 -22.68 -7.92 -8.75
CA THR A 139 -23.49 -8.83 -7.92
C THR A 139 -24.02 -8.16 -6.65
N ARG A 140 -23.33 -7.14 -6.12
CA ARG A 140 -23.77 -6.39 -4.94
C ARG A 140 -24.71 -5.21 -5.23
N LEU A 141 -24.73 -4.68 -6.46
CA LEU A 141 -25.44 -3.45 -6.82
C LEU A 141 -26.68 -3.65 -7.70
N SER A 142 -27.30 -4.82 -7.68
CA SER A 142 -28.50 -5.15 -8.47
C SER A 142 -29.72 -4.25 -8.20
N GLY A 143 -29.66 -3.32 -7.24
CA GLY A 143 -30.65 -2.26 -6.99
C GLY A 143 -30.32 -0.87 -7.58
N THR A 144 -29.12 -0.62 -8.11
CA THR A 144 -28.66 0.72 -8.54
C THR A 144 -28.02 0.71 -9.95
N GLY A 145 -28.70 0.10 -10.92
CA GLY A 145 -28.16 -0.15 -12.27
C GLY A 145 -27.64 1.08 -13.03
N GLU A 146 -28.25 2.25 -12.84
CA GLU A 146 -27.84 3.52 -13.50
C GLU A 146 -26.47 4.03 -12.99
N LEU A 147 -26.26 4.03 -11.66
CA LEU A 147 -24.98 4.45 -11.07
C LEU A 147 -23.85 3.50 -11.46
N PHE A 148 -24.16 2.20 -11.53
CA PHE A 148 -23.17 1.20 -11.91
C PHE A 148 -22.76 1.32 -13.38
N LYS A 149 -23.72 1.58 -14.28
CA LYS A 149 -23.46 1.86 -15.69
C LYS A 149 -22.58 3.11 -15.86
N MET A 150 -22.88 4.19 -15.13
CA MET A 150 -22.07 5.40 -15.11
C MET A 150 -20.65 5.14 -14.61
N LEU A 151 -20.49 4.31 -13.56
CA LEU A 151 -19.19 3.99 -13.01
C LEU A 151 -18.35 3.16 -13.97
N ILE A 152 -18.94 2.17 -14.65
CA ILE A 152 -18.28 1.40 -15.71
C ILE A 152 -17.82 2.33 -16.83
N GLU A 153 -18.68 3.25 -17.28
CA GLU A 153 -18.37 4.18 -18.36
C GLU A 153 -17.23 5.15 -17.99
N LYS A 154 -17.18 5.58 -16.72
CA LYS A 154 -16.07 6.39 -16.21
C LYS A 154 -14.78 5.59 -16.09
N LEU A 155 -14.84 4.36 -15.61
CA LEU A 155 -13.67 3.47 -15.52
C LEU A 155 -13.11 3.14 -16.91
N SER A 156 -13.97 2.86 -17.89
CA SER A 156 -13.52 2.60 -19.26
C SER A 156 -12.88 3.84 -19.90
N HIS A 157 -13.43 5.03 -19.65
CA HIS A 157 -12.79 6.28 -20.10
C HIS A 157 -11.42 6.50 -19.45
N LEU A 158 -11.29 6.23 -18.15
CA LEU A 158 -10.00 6.33 -17.44
C LEU A 158 -8.97 5.31 -17.96
N GLU A 159 -9.40 4.09 -18.29
CA GLU A 159 -8.54 3.06 -18.89
C GLU A 159 -7.99 3.51 -20.25
N VAL A 160 -8.83 4.15 -21.08
CA VAL A 160 -8.41 4.73 -22.36
C VAL A 160 -7.43 5.89 -22.15
N CYS A 161 -7.71 6.81 -21.21
CA CYS A 161 -6.79 7.89 -20.87
C CYS A 161 -5.44 7.37 -20.35
N ARG A 162 -5.45 6.36 -19.48
CA ARG A 162 -4.24 5.70 -18.98
C ARG A 162 -3.43 5.11 -20.12
N SER A 163 -4.09 4.42 -21.04
CA SER A 163 -3.43 3.81 -22.21
C SER A 163 -2.81 4.87 -23.13
N SER A 164 -3.51 5.99 -23.36
CA SER A 164 -2.98 7.15 -24.10
C SER A 164 -1.75 7.75 -23.43
N LEU A 165 -1.81 7.97 -22.11
CA LEU A 165 -0.69 8.52 -21.34
C LEU A 165 0.51 7.58 -21.36
N MET A 166 0.30 6.27 -21.21
CA MET A 166 1.36 5.28 -21.30
C MET A 166 2.03 5.29 -22.68
N HIS A 167 1.28 5.46 -23.76
CA HIS A 167 1.85 5.62 -25.10
C HIS A 167 2.65 6.91 -25.26
N GLU A 168 2.20 8.03 -24.68
CA GLU A 168 2.96 9.28 -24.68
C GLU A 168 4.26 9.15 -23.88
N VAL A 169 4.22 8.53 -22.70
CA VAL A 169 5.42 8.23 -21.90
C VAL A 169 6.39 7.33 -22.66
N GLU A 170 5.89 6.29 -23.32
CA GLU A 170 6.72 5.40 -24.14
C GLU A 170 7.34 6.13 -25.33
N ALA A 171 6.60 7.05 -25.95
CA ALA A 171 7.09 7.90 -27.03
C ALA A 171 8.16 8.91 -26.57
N LEU A 172 8.21 9.23 -25.27
CA LEU A 172 9.24 10.12 -24.70
C LEU A 172 10.55 9.39 -24.37
N LYS A 173 10.56 8.06 -24.21
CA LYS A 173 11.78 7.28 -23.90
C LYS A 173 12.94 7.52 -24.89
N PRO A 174 12.75 7.54 -26.22
CA PRO A 174 13.85 7.83 -27.15
C PRO A 174 14.42 9.25 -27.01
N SER A 175 13.60 10.20 -26.53
CA SER A 175 14.08 11.56 -26.25
C SER A 175 14.89 11.60 -24.97
N GLN A 176 14.49 10.84 -23.94
CA GLN A 176 15.26 10.67 -22.71
C GLN A 176 16.62 10.01 -22.98
N GLU A 177 16.67 8.96 -23.79
CA GLU A 177 17.92 8.30 -24.19
C GLU A 177 18.87 9.26 -24.93
N ARG A 178 18.34 10.08 -25.84
CA ARG A 178 19.14 11.11 -26.53
C ARG A 178 19.70 12.17 -25.58
N VAL A 179 18.96 12.55 -24.54
CA VAL A 179 19.47 13.49 -23.53
C VAL A 179 20.66 12.87 -22.78
N VAL A 180 20.56 11.61 -22.38
CA VAL A 180 21.65 10.88 -21.72
C VAL A 180 22.88 10.78 -22.61
N GLU A 181 22.69 10.52 -23.91
CA GLU A 181 23.78 10.49 -24.90
C GLU A 181 24.47 11.86 -25.01
N ILE A 182 23.72 12.94 -25.18
CA ILE A 182 24.24 14.32 -25.25
C ILE A 182 24.99 14.69 -23.96
N GLU A 183 24.46 14.36 -22.79
CA GLU A 183 25.14 14.61 -21.51
C GLU A 183 26.48 13.86 -21.42
N SER A 184 26.54 12.65 -21.98
CA SER A 184 27.77 11.86 -22.03
C SER A 184 28.82 12.49 -22.96
N GLU A 185 28.40 13.02 -24.12
CA GLU A 185 29.27 13.72 -25.06
C GLU A 185 29.79 15.03 -24.46
N LEU A 186 28.90 15.80 -23.82
CA LEU A 186 29.26 17.03 -23.13
C LEU A 186 30.30 16.78 -22.02
N ARG A 187 30.17 15.65 -21.30
CA ARG A 187 31.15 15.25 -20.28
C ARG A 187 32.52 14.94 -20.88
N LYS A 188 32.58 14.22 -22.01
CA LYS A 188 33.82 13.92 -22.74
C LYS A 188 34.51 15.20 -23.25
N GLU A 189 33.75 16.13 -23.82
CA GLU A 189 34.32 17.40 -24.29
C GLU A 189 34.84 18.24 -23.12
N ARG A 190 34.14 18.29 -21.98
CA ARG A 190 34.65 18.97 -20.77
C ARG A 190 35.96 18.35 -20.25
N GLU A 191 36.10 17.03 -20.31
CA GLU A 191 37.36 16.35 -19.94
C GLU A 191 38.49 16.71 -20.90
N LYS A 192 38.21 16.76 -22.20
CA LYS A 192 39.17 17.20 -23.21
C LYS A 192 39.60 18.66 -23.01
N THR A 193 38.67 19.55 -22.68
CA THR A 193 38.99 20.95 -22.34
C THR A 193 39.94 21.03 -21.13
N LYS A 194 39.68 20.26 -20.07
CA LYS A 194 40.57 20.20 -18.89
C LYS A 194 41.98 19.70 -19.22
N LEU A 195 42.09 18.71 -20.12
CA LEU A 195 43.39 18.22 -20.57
C LEU A 195 44.15 19.31 -21.33
N LEU A 196 43.49 20.01 -22.27
CA LEU A 196 44.09 21.12 -23.01
C LEU A 196 44.48 22.28 -22.10
N GLU A 197 43.68 22.58 -21.07
CA GLU A 197 44.02 23.58 -20.04
C GLU A 197 45.30 23.19 -19.29
N SER A 198 45.41 21.94 -18.84
CA SER A 198 46.61 21.45 -18.14
C SER A 198 47.87 21.45 -19.03
N GLU A 199 47.72 21.13 -20.31
CA GLU A 199 48.82 21.18 -21.29
C GLU A 199 49.27 22.62 -21.52
N ASN A 200 48.32 23.55 -21.65
CA ASN A 200 48.61 24.97 -21.79
C ASN A 200 49.32 25.53 -20.54
N GLU A 201 48.88 25.15 -19.34
CA GLU A 201 49.57 25.50 -18.09
C GLU A 201 51.02 24.99 -18.06
N SER A 202 51.26 23.76 -18.51
CA SER A 202 52.60 23.19 -18.64
C SER A 202 53.47 23.98 -19.62
N LEU A 203 52.94 24.30 -20.81
CA LEU A 203 53.65 25.08 -21.81
C LEU A 203 53.99 26.49 -21.32
N VAL A 204 53.08 27.12 -20.58
CA VAL A 204 53.34 28.43 -19.93
C VAL A 204 54.46 28.32 -18.91
N GLN A 205 54.53 27.24 -18.13
CA GLN A 205 55.63 26.99 -17.19
C GLN A 205 56.97 26.81 -17.92
N ASP A 206 57.00 26.00 -18.99
CA ASP A 206 58.20 25.78 -19.80
C ASP A 206 58.71 27.07 -20.43
N LEU A 207 57.80 27.90 -20.98
CA LEU A 207 58.14 29.22 -21.50
C LEU A 207 58.74 30.13 -20.43
N ASN A 208 58.23 30.08 -19.20
CA ASN A 208 58.78 30.85 -18.08
C ASN A 208 60.17 30.35 -17.65
N VAL A 209 60.44 29.04 -17.71
CA VAL A 209 61.78 28.48 -17.48
C VAL A 209 62.75 28.96 -18.56
N LEU A 210 62.37 28.85 -19.83
CA LEU A 210 63.20 29.30 -20.96
C LEU A 210 63.52 30.80 -20.86
N ARG A 211 62.53 31.64 -20.51
CA ARG A 211 62.74 33.08 -20.26
C ARG A 211 63.82 33.31 -19.19
N ARG A 212 63.75 32.60 -18.06
CA ARG A 212 64.76 32.70 -16.98
C ARG A 212 66.15 32.27 -17.46
N MET A 213 66.25 31.16 -18.20
CA MET A 213 67.53 30.69 -18.74
C MET A 213 68.17 31.71 -19.68
N VAL A 214 67.38 32.40 -20.52
CA VAL A 214 67.89 33.44 -21.41
C VAL A 214 68.47 34.62 -20.62
N VAL A 215 67.80 35.03 -19.54
CA VAL A 215 68.29 36.08 -18.63
C VAL A 215 69.58 35.65 -17.94
N GLU A 216 69.67 34.41 -17.46
CA GLU A 216 70.87 33.87 -16.81
C GLU A 216 72.09 33.78 -17.73
N LEU A 217 71.88 33.51 -19.02
CA LEU A 217 72.95 33.46 -20.02
C LEU A 217 73.47 34.86 -20.43
N GLY A 218 73.08 35.92 -19.73
CA GLY A 218 73.51 37.29 -20.01
C GLY A 218 72.82 37.91 -21.22
N GLY A 219 71.75 37.27 -21.71
CA GLY A 219 70.82 37.90 -22.64
C GLY A 219 70.04 38.98 -21.90
N ASP A 220 70.21 40.23 -22.30
CA ASP A 220 69.37 41.32 -21.80
C ASP A 220 67.92 40.98 -22.18
N GLU A 221 66.97 41.03 -21.23
CA GLU A 221 65.55 40.73 -21.50
C GLU A 221 64.98 41.69 -22.56
N SER A 222 65.65 42.83 -22.77
CA SER A 222 65.41 43.82 -23.84
C SER A 222 66.05 43.48 -25.19
N SER A 223 67.00 42.53 -25.22
CA SER A 223 67.64 41.99 -26.44
C SER A 223 66.97 40.72 -26.97
N LEU A 224 66.20 40.02 -26.12
CA LEU A 224 65.16 39.12 -26.60
C LEU A 224 64.28 39.92 -27.55
N PRO A 225 63.93 39.40 -28.74
CA PRO A 225 63.17 40.16 -29.70
C PRO A 225 61.92 40.66 -29.00
N GLN A 226 61.82 41.97 -28.83
CA GLN A 226 60.57 42.67 -28.56
C GLN A 226 59.71 42.59 -29.84
N LYS A 227 59.59 41.40 -30.43
CA LYS A 227 58.67 41.01 -31.49
C LYS A 227 57.26 40.89 -30.93
N ARG A 228 56.86 41.88 -30.10
CA ARG A 228 55.52 42.43 -30.20
C ARG A 228 55.42 43.50 -31.29
N SER A 229 56.53 43.94 -31.91
CA SER A 229 56.52 44.97 -32.98
C SER A 229 56.98 44.52 -34.37
N ALA A 230 57.33 43.24 -34.54
CA ALA A 230 57.59 42.65 -35.84
C ALA A 230 57.11 41.20 -35.85
N PHE A 231 55.83 41.01 -35.53
CA PHE A 231 55.09 40.03 -36.29
C PHE A 231 55.17 40.52 -37.74
N THR A 232 55.63 39.69 -38.68
CA THR A 232 55.44 40.06 -40.09
C THR A 232 53.94 40.32 -40.28
N LYS A 233 53.54 41.24 -41.18
CA LYS A 233 52.10 41.49 -41.45
C LYS A 233 51.31 40.18 -41.60
N GLU A 234 51.97 39.17 -42.14
CA GLU A 234 51.48 37.79 -42.29
C GLU A 234 51.24 37.06 -40.95
N GLN A 235 52.17 37.12 -40.00
CA GLN A 235 51.96 36.54 -38.69
C GLN A 235 50.93 37.35 -37.88
N GLU A 236 50.89 38.68 -38.02
CA GLU A 236 49.89 39.55 -37.39
C GLU A 236 48.49 39.25 -37.94
N HIS A 237 48.40 38.98 -39.25
CA HIS A 237 47.20 38.50 -39.90
C HIS A 237 46.80 37.11 -39.42
N ILE A 238 47.73 36.16 -39.30
CA ILE A 238 47.46 34.82 -38.74
C ILE A 238 47.01 34.92 -37.29
N LEU A 239 47.60 35.80 -36.47
CA LEU A 239 47.23 35.96 -35.08
C LEU A 239 45.87 36.65 -34.94
N HIS A 240 45.55 37.61 -35.81
CA HIS A 240 44.21 38.18 -35.93
C HIS A 240 43.19 37.14 -36.40
N GLU A 241 43.52 36.34 -37.41
CA GLU A 241 42.69 35.27 -37.95
C GLU A 241 42.46 34.18 -36.91
N LEU A 242 43.47 33.80 -36.13
CA LEU A 242 43.33 32.88 -34.99
C LEU A 242 42.53 33.50 -33.86
N GLN A 243 42.70 34.79 -33.55
CA GLN A 243 41.87 35.49 -32.57
C GLN A 243 40.42 35.63 -33.03
N GLU A 244 40.19 35.77 -34.33
CA GLU A 244 38.88 35.86 -34.95
C GLU A 244 38.21 34.47 -35.03
N GLN A 245 38.97 33.41 -35.34
CA GLN A 245 38.52 32.01 -35.23
C GLN A 245 38.25 31.62 -33.77
N VAL A 246 39.10 32.02 -32.83
CA VAL A 246 38.84 31.80 -31.39
C VAL A 246 37.64 32.62 -30.93
N ARG A 247 37.42 33.82 -31.47
CA ARG A 247 36.21 34.61 -31.20
C ARG A 247 34.97 33.96 -31.81
N GLU A 248 35.04 33.41 -33.03
CA GLU A 248 33.96 32.65 -33.67
C GLU A 248 33.68 31.32 -32.95
N LEU A 249 34.71 30.66 -32.40
CA LEU A 249 34.58 29.44 -31.59
C LEU A 249 34.17 29.73 -30.13
N SER A 250 34.44 30.94 -29.63
CA SER A 250 34.07 31.43 -28.29
C SER A 250 32.70 32.09 -28.27
N MET A 251 32.15 32.47 -29.42
CA MET A 251 30.72 32.67 -29.55
C MET A 251 30.11 31.29 -29.35
N PRO A 252 29.23 31.09 -28.35
CA PRO A 252 28.57 29.79 -28.18
C PRO A 252 27.95 29.46 -29.52
N ASP A 253 28.46 28.38 -30.14
CA ASP A 253 28.04 27.90 -31.45
C ASP A 253 26.52 28.03 -31.49
N GLU A 254 25.92 28.62 -32.54
CA GLU A 254 24.45 28.82 -32.57
C GLU A 254 23.70 27.52 -32.25
N ARG A 255 24.33 26.38 -32.52
CA ARG A 255 23.89 25.04 -32.13
C ARG A 255 23.79 24.85 -30.61
N TYR A 256 24.76 25.32 -29.83
CA TYR A 256 24.76 25.29 -28.37
C TYR A 256 23.64 26.16 -27.80
N CYS A 257 23.49 27.40 -28.28
CA CYS A 257 22.37 28.27 -27.87
C CYS A 257 21.01 27.64 -28.20
N ARG A 258 20.86 27.06 -29.40
CA ARG A 258 19.63 26.33 -29.78
C ARG A 258 19.42 25.06 -28.93
N LEU A 259 20.50 24.42 -28.49
CA LEU A 259 20.41 23.26 -27.59
C LEU A 259 19.95 23.68 -26.21
N GLU A 260 20.53 24.76 -25.65
CA GLU A 260 20.12 25.33 -24.36
C GLU A 260 18.67 25.78 -24.38
N GLU A 261 18.23 26.51 -25.41
CA GLU A 261 16.81 26.90 -25.58
C GLU A 261 15.88 25.68 -25.63
N ARG A 262 16.31 24.61 -26.32
CA ARG A 262 15.51 23.39 -26.45
C ARG A 262 15.47 22.58 -25.15
N VAL A 263 16.58 22.53 -24.41
CA VAL A 263 16.63 21.94 -23.07
C VAL A 263 15.72 22.71 -22.14
N GLU A 264 15.79 24.05 -22.14
CA GLU A 264 14.93 24.89 -21.31
C GLU A 264 13.44 24.71 -21.66
N GLN A 265 13.11 24.61 -22.95
CA GLN A 265 11.75 24.33 -23.40
C GLN A 265 11.28 22.93 -22.93
N LEU A 266 12.12 21.90 -23.03
CA LEU A 266 11.79 20.57 -22.53
C LEU A 266 11.61 20.55 -21.01
N THR A 267 12.45 21.29 -20.27
CA THR A 267 12.32 21.44 -18.81
C THR A 267 10.99 22.10 -18.43
N ARG A 268 10.56 23.15 -19.15
CA ARG A 268 9.26 23.78 -18.93
C ARG A 268 8.09 22.83 -19.21
N THR A 269 8.12 22.13 -20.35
CA THR A 269 7.07 21.15 -20.70
C THR A 269 6.99 20.01 -19.68
N ASN A 270 8.13 19.52 -19.20
CA ASN A 270 8.14 18.49 -18.15
C ASN A 270 7.55 19.00 -16.83
N ALA A 271 7.85 20.25 -16.44
CA ALA A 271 7.25 20.86 -15.25
C ALA A 271 5.72 20.96 -15.36
N GLU A 272 5.19 21.38 -16.52
CA GLU A 272 3.74 21.44 -16.77
C GLU A 272 3.08 20.05 -16.73
N LEU A 273 3.76 19.00 -17.21
CA LEU A 273 3.25 17.63 -17.14
C LEU A 273 3.22 17.11 -15.70
N ILE A 274 4.24 17.41 -14.89
CA ILE A 274 4.28 17.06 -13.47
C ILE A 274 3.12 17.73 -12.73
N GLU A 275 2.88 19.03 -12.95
CA GLU A 275 1.77 19.76 -12.33
C GLU A 275 0.40 19.15 -12.71
N LYS A 276 0.22 18.75 -13.97
CA LYS A 276 -1.00 18.04 -14.41
C LYS A 276 -1.16 16.67 -13.74
N CYS A 277 -0.07 15.93 -13.57
CA CYS A 277 -0.08 14.64 -12.86
C CYS A 277 -0.47 14.83 -11.39
N GLU A 278 0.12 15.79 -10.69
CA GLU A 278 -0.22 16.11 -9.29
C GLU A 278 -1.68 16.55 -9.14
N ALA A 279 -2.20 17.37 -10.07
CA ALA A 279 -3.61 17.73 -10.09
C ALA A 279 -4.54 16.52 -10.29
N SER A 280 -4.14 15.56 -11.14
CA SER A 280 -4.90 14.33 -11.37
C SER A 280 -4.88 13.39 -10.15
N GLU A 281 -3.76 13.35 -9.42
CA GLU A 281 -3.64 12.59 -8.18
C GLU A 281 -4.52 13.18 -7.07
N SER A 282 -4.55 14.51 -6.94
CA SER A 282 -5.45 15.21 -6.01
C SER A 282 -6.93 14.93 -6.29
N LEU A 283 -7.31 14.89 -7.58
CA LEU A 283 -8.66 14.49 -8.00
C LEU A 283 -8.97 13.04 -7.62
N LEU A 284 -8.04 12.10 -7.87
CA LEU A 284 -8.20 10.69 -7.49
C LEU A 284 -8.35 10.53 -5.97
N GLN A 285 -7.55 11.25 -5.18
CA GLN A 285 -7.64 11.24 -3.73
C GLN A 285 -8.98 11.77 -3.23
N SER A 286 -9.50 12.82 -3.85
CA SER A 286 -10.84 13.35 -3.56
C SER A 286 -11.95 12.34 -3.88
N VAL A 287 -11.85 11.64 -5.03
CA VAL A 287 -12.78 10.57 -5.41
C VAL A 287 -12.75 9.41 -4.42
N LEU A 288 -11.55 9.00 -3.98
CA LEU A 288 -11.39 7.95 -2.97
C LEU A 288 -12.02 8.35 -1.64
N GLN A 289 -11.87 9.60 -1.21
CA GLN A 289 -12.47 10.11 0.02
C GLN A 289 -14.00 10.11 -0.05
N VAL A 290 -14.59 10.52 -1.18
CA VAL A 290 -16.04 10.44 -1.41
C VAL A 290 -16.51 8.98 -1.39
N ASN A 291 -15.75 8.07 -1.99
CA ASN A 291 -16.09 6.65 -1.99
C ASN A 291 -16.05 6.05 -0.57
N GLN A 292 -15.01 6.35 0.22
CA GLN A 292 -14.93 5.96 1.63
C GLN A 292 -16.12 6.47 2.44
N TYR A 293 -16.53 7.71 2.22
CA TYR A 293 -17.72 8.27 2.85
C TYR A 293 -19.01 7.52 2.46
N LEU A 294 -19.16 7.18 1.18
CA LEU A 294 -20.33 6.43 0.69
C LEU A 294 -20.38 5.00 1.27
N VAL A 295 -19.23 4.33 1.36
CA VAL A 295 -19.12 2.99 1.97
C VAL A 295 -19.51 3.06 3.45
N ALA A 296 -18.95 4.01 4.21
CA ALA A 296 -19.32 4.19 5.62
C ALA A 296 -20.82 4.43 5.81
N ARG A 297 -21.43 5.22 4.92
CA ARG A 297 -22.87 5.48 4.94
C ARG A 297 -23.72 4.25 4.58
N GLN A 298 -23.22 3.37 3.70
CA GLN A 298 -23.87 2.10 3.39
C GLN A 298 -23.83 1.15 4.59
N ASP A 299 -22.71 1.07 5.30
CA ASP A 299 -22.57 0.25 6.50
C ASP A 299 -23.53 0.70 7.61
N ASP A 300 -23.66 2.02 7.82
CA ASP A 300 -24.65 2.59 8.74
C ASP A 300 -26.09 2.21 8.35
N HIS A 301 -26.41 2.23 7.06
CA HIS A 301 -27.75 1.85 6.58
C HIS A 301 -28.00 0.34 6.76
N LEU A 302 -26.99 -0.51 6.50
CA LEU A 302 -27.08 -1.95 6.68
C LEU A 302 -27.28 -2.30 8.16
N LYS A 303 -26.56 -1.62 9.06
CA LYS A 303 -26.70 -1.78 10.52
C LYS A 303 -28.10 -1.41 11.00
N ARG A 304 -28.65 -0.29 10.52
CA ARG A 304 -30.04 0.11 10.84
C ARG A 304 -31.06 -0.91 10.35
N LEU A 305 -30.86 -1.48 9.16
CA LEU A 305 -31.73 -2.53 8.63
C LEU A 305 -31.68 -3.80 9.50
N GLN A 306 -30.48 -4.23 9.91
CA GLN A 306 -30.31 -5.36 10.83
C GLN A 306 -31.00 -5.09 12.17
N GLU A 307 -30.83 -3.91 12.76
CA GLU A 307 -31.52 -3.52 14.00
C GLU A 307 -33.04 -3.55 13.85
N THR A 308 -33.59 -3.06 12.73
CA THR A 308 -35.04 -3.14 12.48
C THR A 308 -35.52 -4.57 12.28
N GLN A 309 -34.72 -5.43 11.63
CA GLN A 309 -35.06 -6.84 11.45
C GLN A 309 -35.05 -7.59 12.79
N SER A 310 -34.06 -7.35 13.66
CA SER A 310 -34.03 -7.91 15.01
C SER A 310 -35.25 -7.50 15.83
N LYS A 311 -35.64 -6.22 15.80
CA LYS A 311 -36.85 -5.73 16.49
C LYS A 311 -38.13 -6.38 15.95
N LEU A 312 -38.21 -6.61 14.64
CA LEU A 312 -39.35 -7.28 14.03
C LEU A 312 -39.45 -8.74 14.52
N VAL A 313 -38.34 -9.47 14.49
CA VAL A 313 -38.27 -10.86 14.97
C VAL A 313 -38.62 -10.97 16.46
N GLU A 314 -38.11 -10.05 17.30
CA GLU A 314 -38.49 -9.98 18.72
C GLU A 314 -40.00 -9.74 18.89
N SER A 315 -40.59 -8.84 18.11
CA SER A 315 -42.03 -8.57 18.17
C SER A 315 -42.90 -9.76 17.71
N GLU A 316 -42.44 -10.53 16.72
CA GLU A 316 -43.13 -11.73 16.24
C GLU A 316 -43.04 -12.89 17.25
N LEU A 317 -41.88 -13.04 17.90
CA LEU A 317 -41.69 -14.00 18.98
C LEU A 317 -42.57 -13.65 20.19
N GLU A 318 -42.64 -12.38 20.56
CA GLU A 318 -43.49 -11.91 21.66
C GLU A 318 -44.98 -12.14 21.34
N CYS A 319 -45.41 -11.81 20.12
CA CYS A 319 -46.78 -12.09 19.66
C CYS A 319 -47.10 -13.59 19.68
N SER A 320 -46.15 -14.43 19.25
CA SER A 320 -46.31 -15.90 19.30
C SER A 320 -46.37 -16.43 20.73
N ARG A 321 -45.55 -15.87 21.63
CA ARG A 321 -45.55 -16.21 23.06
C ARG A 321 -46.91 -15.90 23.70
N VAL A 322 -47.43 -14.69 23.48
CA VAL A 322 -48.75 -14.27 23.99
C VAL A 322 -49.87 -15.16 23.45
N LYS A 323 -49.84 -15.50 22.16
CA LYS A 323 -50.81 -16.45 21.57
C LYS A 323 -50.73 -17.83 22.22
N HIS A 324 -49.52 -18.33 22.46
CA HIS A 324 -49.32 -19.64 23.08
C HIS A 324 -49.79 -19.65 24.54
N GLU A 325 -49.52 -18.59 25.30
CA GLU A 325 -50.03 -18.41 26.67
C GLU A 325 -51.56 -18.34 26.70
N GLN A 326 -52.19 -17.62 25.77
CA GLN A 326 -53.65 -17.59 25.66
C GLN A 326 -54.24 -18.98 25.37
N ILE A 327 -53.64 -19.74 24.45
CA ILE A 327 -54.08 -21.10 24.11
C ILE A 327 -53.91 -22.04 25.30
N LEU A 328 -52.78 -21.99 26.00
CA LEU A 328 -52.53 -22.80 27.19
C LEU A 328 -53.52 -22.44 28.30
N SER A 329 -53.72 -21.15 28.57
CA SER A 329 -54.68 -20.67 29.56
C SER A 329 -56.09 -21.14 29.22
N SER A 330 -56.55 -21.02 27.97
CA SER A 330 -57.90 -21.44 27.59
C SER A 330 -58.08 -22.95 27.68
N LYS A 331 -57.08 -23.73 27.24
CA LYS A 331 -57.14 -25.19 27.22
C LYS A 331 -57.06 -25.78 28.62
N TRP A 332 -56.16 -25.27 29.46
CA TRP A 332 -56.06 -25.69 30.87
C TRP A 332 -57.32 -25.32 31.65
N SER A 333 -57.88 -24.12 31.43
CA SER A 333 -59.14 -23.72 32.06
C SER A 333 -60.27 -24.68 31.69
N GLN A 334 -60.38 -25.05 30.41
CA GLN A 334 -61.40 -25.98 29.94
C GLN A 334 -61.20 -27.39 30.51
N GLU A 335 -59.96 -27.90 30.52
CA GLU A 335 -59.66 -29.22 31.10
C GLU A 335 -59.93 -29.26 32.61
N LEU A 336 -59.59 -28.19 33.35
CA LEU A 336 -59.92 -28.04 34.77
C LEU A 336 -61.42 -28.07 35.02
N VAL A 337 -62.21 -27.32 34.24
CA VAL A 337 -63.67 -27.32 34.34
C VAL A 337 -64.22 -28.73 34.08
N ASN A 338 -63.79 -29.39 33.01
CA ASN A 338 -64.21 -30.76 32.70
C ASN A 338 -63.83 -31.75 33.83
N PHE A 339 -62.65 -31.58 34.45
CA PHE A 339 -62.20 -32.42 35.56
C PHE A 339 -63.05 -32.20 36.82
N LEU A 340 -63.40 -30.95 37.12
CA LEU A 340 -64.25 -30.59 38.24
C LEU A 340 -65.68 -31.10 38.05
N ASP A 341 -66.23 -31.01 36.83
CA ASP A 341 -67.55 -31.56 36.49
C ASP A 341 -67.57 -33.09 36.64
N LEU A 342 -66.54 -33.78 36.14
CA LEU A 342 -66.42 -35.23 36.30
C LEU A 342 -66.29 -35.64 37.77
N ALA A 343 -65.51 -34.89 38.55
CA ALA A 343 -65.39 -35.10 39.99
C ALA A 343 -66.72 -34.88 40.71
N ALA A 344 -67.48 -33.86 40.34
CA ALA A 344 -68.81 -33.58 40.88
C ALA A 344 -69.82 -34.69 40.54
N GLU A 345 -69.80 -35.22 39.32
CA GLU A 345 -70.62 -36.38 38.93
C GLU A 345 -70.25 -37.63 39.73
N LEU A 346 -68.97 -37.92 39.88
CA LEU A 346 -68.49 -39.07 40.67
C LEU A 346 -68.86 -38.95 42.14
N LEU A 347 -68.76 -37.74 42.72
CA LEU A 347 -69.19 -37.49 44.09
C LEU A 347 -70.71 -37.63 44.23
N SER A 348 -71.49 -37.08 43.30
CA SER A 348 -72.96 -37.23 43.29
C SER A 348 -73.40 -38.69 43.15
N SER A 349 -72.71 -39.47 42.32
CA SER A 349 -72.94 -40.90 42.15
C SER A 349 -72.60 -41.70 43.42
N LYS A 350 -71.50 -41.35 44.09
CA LYS A 350 -71.00 -42.11 45.24
C LYS A 350 -71.72 -41.79 46.55
N PHE A 351 -72.17 -40.55 46.73
CA PHE A 351 -72.83 -40.10 47.94
C PHE A 351 -74.37 -40.07 47.86
N GLY A 352 -74.94 -40.33 46.67
CA GLY A 352 -76.38 -40.34 46.45
C GLY A 352 -76.98 -38.93 46.53
N SER A 353 -78.03 -38.69 45.77
CA SER A 353 -78.75 -37.42 45.81
C SER A 353 -79.25 -37.19 47.24
N ALA A 354 -78.64 -36.23 47.94
CA ALA A 354 -79.01 -35.83 49.29
C ALA A 354 -80.33 -35.02 49.25
N GLU A 355 -81.38 -35.60 48.69
CA GLU A 355 -82.75 -35.12 48.86
C GLU A 355 -83.24 -35.57 50.22
N GLY A 356 -82.93 -34.80 51.26
CA GLY A 356 -83.60 -34.94 52.55
C GLY A 356 -82.73 -34.56 53.74
N GLY A 357 -82.97 -33.37 54.31
CA GLY A 357 -82.49 -33.05 55.65
C GLY A 357 -82.11 -31.59 55.88
N ALA A 358 -83.03 -30.67 55.61
CA ALA A 358 -82.91 -29.30 56.10
C ALA A 358 -83.25 -29.26 57.60
N VAL A 359 -82.25 -29.35 58.50
CA VAL A 359 -82.31 -28.74 59.85
C VAL A 359 -80.89 -28.48 60.37
N GLY A 360 -80.55 -27.20 60.56
CA GLY A 360 -79.64 -26.76 61.63
C GLY A 360 -78.14 -26.71 61.31
N ALA A 361 -77.67 -25.59 60.76
CA ALA A 361 -76.30 -25.12 60.94
C ALA A 361 -76.25 -23.59 60.74
N GLU A 362 -76.93 -22.87 61.63
CA GLU A 362 -76.50 -21.51 61.97
C GLU A 362 -75.17 -21.62 62.73
N GLN A 363 -74.31 -20.60 62.53
CA GLN A 363 -73.27 -20.17 63.48
C GLN A 363 -71.84 -20.71 63.29
N TRP A 364 -71.19 -20.34 62.19
CA TRP A 364 -69.75 -20.02 62.17
C TRP A 364 -69.51 -18.81 61.24
N VAL A 365 -69.83 -17.63 61.77
CA VAL A 365 -69.38 -16.31 61.27
C VAL A 365 -68.48 -15.76 62.38
N ARG A 366 -67.29 -15.23 62.00
CA ARG A 366 -66.13 -14.81 62.83
C ARG A 366 -65.07 -15.91 62.94
N ASP A 367 -63.80 -15.72 62.62
CA ASP A 367 -62.95 -14.54 62.45
C ASP A 367 -61.86 -14.93 61.45
N GLU A 368 -61.63 -14.18 60.36
CA GLU A 368 -60.32 -14.06 59.66
C GLU A 368 -60.38 -12.81 58.76
N GLU A 369 -60.54 -11.65 59.42
CA GLU A 369 -60.13 -10.35 58.89
C GLU A 369 -58.89 -9.95 59.71
N GLU A 370 -57.88 -9.35 59.08
CA GLU A 370 -56.58 -8.91 59.63
C GLU A 370 -55.41 -9.91 59.57
N THR A 371 -54.62 -9.82 58.50
CA THR A 371 -53.17 -9.49 58.56
C THR A 371 -52.72 -9.08 57.15
N ASN A 372 -52.41 -7.80 56.94
CA ASN A 372 -51.05 -7.25 56.83
C ASN A 372 -50.17 -7.99 55.80
N GLY A 373 -49.55 -7.35 54.82
CA GLY A 373 -49.34 -5.92 54.59
C GLY A 373 -48.34 -5.70 53.45
N ASP A 374 -48.20 -4.41 53.12
CA ASP A 374 -47.10 -3.74 52.42
C ASP A 374 -45.86 -4.57 52.05
N SER A 375 -45.50 -4.54 50.76
CA SER A 375 -44.13 -4.18 50.40
C SER A 375 -44.08 -3.49 49.02
N ALA A 376 -44.01 -2.17 49.08
CA ALA A 376 -43.34 -1.38 48.07
C ALA A 376 -41.82 -1.50 48.28
N GLY A 377 -41.06 -1.58 47.18
CA GLY A 377 -39.62 -1.26 47.20
C GLY A 377 -38.76 -2.07 46.23
N ALA A 378 -38.51 -1.51 45.05
CA ALA A 378 -37.20 -1.09 44.53
C ALA A 378 -37.21 -1.06 42.99
#